data_AF-A0A316PJU1-F1
#
_entry.id   AF-A0A316PJU1-F1
#
_cell.length_a   1.000
_cell.length_b   1.000
_cell.length_c   1.000
_cell.angle_alpha   90.00
_cell.angle_beta   90.00
_cell.angle_gamma   90.00
#
_symmetry.space_group_name_H-M   'P 1'
#
loop_
_entity.id
_entity.type
_entity.pdbx_description
1 polymer ?
#
loop_
_entity_poly.entity_id
_entity_poly.type
_entity_poly.pdbx_seq_one_letter_code
_entity_poly.pdbx_strand_id
1 'polypeptide(L)' 'MCGGQLWAKPVPAARALLPGASRQAPYPGAKKMLRAGGADDAAFPHRAFHAIWDEPPAPKPPVKKKKE' A
#
# COMPACT_ATOMS: atom_id res chain seq x y z
N MET A 1 -4.06 -3.92 8.76
CA MET A 1 -5.40 -4.50 8.59
C MET A 1 -6.41 -3.52 9.16
N CYS A 2 -7.52 -3.23 8.48
CA CYS A 2 -8.60 -2.39 9.02
C CYS A 2 -9.93 -3.05 8.64
N GLY A 3 -10.78 -3.39 9.62
CA GLY A 3 -12.08 -4.04 9.39
C GLY A 3 -12.00 -5.40 8.67
N GLY A 4 -11.00 -6.22 8.98
CA GLY A 4 -10.76 -7.50 8.27
C GLY A 4 -10.15 -7.35 6.87
N GLN A 5 -9.84 -6.13 6.46
CA GLN A 5 -9.33 -5.83 5.13
C GLN A 5 -7.85 -5.47 5.14
N LEU A 6 -7.11 -6.04 4.19
CA LEU A 6 -5.70 -5.73 3.98
C LEU A 6 -5.57 -4.50 3.06
N TRP A 7 -4.72 -3.57 3.49
CA TRP A 7 -4.45 -2.33 2.78
C TRP A 7 -2.96 -2.24 2.50
N ALA A 8 -2.62 -2.09 1.23
CA ALA A 8 -1.24 -1.88 0.79
C ALA A 8 -1.02 -0.42 0.40
N LYS A 9 0.20 0.08 0.61
CA LYS A 9 0.58 1.38 0.02
C LYS A 9 0.56 1.25 -1.51
N PRO A 10 0.22 2.32 -2.25
CA PRO A 10 0.23 2.32 -3.71
C PRO A 10 1.67 2.40 -4.26
N VAL A 11 2.49 1.39 -3.95
CA VAL A 11 3.85 1.22 -4.50
C VAL A 11 3.80 0.46 -5.83
N PRO A 12 4.78 0.61 -6.73
CA PRO A 12 4.80 -0.08 -8.02
C PRO A 12 4.64 -1.60 -7.89
N ALA A 13 5.38 -2.22 -6.96
CA ALA A 13 5.25 -3.64 -6.61
C ALA A 13 3.80 -4.03 -6.25
N ALA A 14 3.11 -3.23 -5.43
CA ALA A 14 1.73 -3.48 -5.05
C ALA A 14 0.74 -3.26 -6.21
N ARG A 15 1.03 -2.34 -7.14
CA ARG A 15 0.23 -2.16 -8.37
C ARG A 15 0.40 -3.32 -9.34
N ALA A 16 1.61 -3.89 -9.43
CA ALA A 16 1.88 -5.06 -10.24
C ALA A 16 1.17 -6.30 -9.68
N LEU A 17 1.17 -6.45 -8.35
CA LEU A 17 0.45 -7.54 -7.67
C LEU A 17 -1.07 -7.38 -7.68
N LEU A 18 -1.57 -6.15 -7.71
CA LEU A 18 -3.00 -5.84 -7.65
C LEU A 18 -3.41 -4.81 -8.72
N PRO A 19 -3.40 -5.19 -10.01
CA PRO A 19 -3.68 -4.26 -11.12
C PRO A 19 -5.09 -3.67 -11.08
N GLY A 20 -6.06 -4.38 -10.50
CA GLY A 20 -7.46 -3.95 -10.36
C GLY A 20 -7.86 -3.40 -8.98
N ALA A 21 -6.92 -3.23 -8.04
CA ALA A 21 -7.28 -2.83 -6.68
C ALA A 21 -7.81 -1.38 -6.61
N SER A 22 -8.96 -1.23 -5.96
CA SER A 22 -9.56 0.08 -5.69
C SER A 22 -8.68 0.91 -4.76
N ARG A 23 -8.46 2.18 -5.11
CA ARG A 23 -7.70 3.15 -4.31
C ARG A 23 -8.66 3.93 -3.43
N GLN A 24 -8.76 3.54 -2.17
CA GLN A 24 -9.61 4.23 -1.20
C GLN A 24 -8.80 4.63 0.03
N ALA A 25 -9.28 5.63 0.75
CA ALA A 25 -8.74 5.93 2.07
C ALA A 25 -9.33 4.90 3.05
N PRO A 26 -8.51 4.20 3.85
CA PRO A 26 -9.02 3.23 4.82
C PRO A 26 -9.92 3.84 5.89
N TYR A 27 -9.75 5.14 6.15
CA TYR A 27 -10.58 5.94 7.07
C TYR A 27 -10.46 7.43 6.68
N PRO A 28 -11.41 8.29 7.09
CA PRO A 28 -11.36 9.72 6.81
C PRO A 28 -10.06 10.35 7.34
N GLY A 29 -9.38 11.13 6.48
CA GLY A 29 -8.07 11.73 6.77
C GLY A 29 -6.85 10.87 6.42
N ALA A 30 -7.04 9.59 6.05
CA ALA A 30 -5.94 8.73 5.63
C ALA A 30 -5.52 8.97 4.18
N LYS A 31 -4.25 8.64 3.88
CA LYS A 31 -3.75 8.65 2.51
C LYS A 31 -4.39 7.50 1.71
N LYS A 32 -4.65 7.72 0.42
CA LYS A 32 -5.21 6.70 -0.48
C LYS A 32 -4.32 5.44 -0.49
N MET A 33 -4.90 4.30 -0.12
CA MET A 33 -4.25 2.97 -0.11
C MET A 33 -4.95 2.03 -1.09
N LEU A 34 -4.25 0.99 -1.53
CA LEU A 34 -4.80 -0.07 -2.36
C LEU A 34 -5.48 -1.10 -1.45
N ARG A 35 -6.77 -1.37 -1.70
CA ARG A 35 -7.50 -2.45 -1.03
C ARG A 35 -7.11 -3.78 -1.66
N ALA A 36 -6.50 -4.67 -0.88
CA ALA A 36 -6.19 -6.02 -1.32
C ALA A 36 -7.43 -6.91 -1.16
N GLY A 37 -7.96 -7.42 -2.27
CA GLY A 37 -9.14 -8.30 -2.28
C GLY A 37 -8.84 -9.75 -1.90
N GLY A 38 -7.57 -10.17 -1.92
CA GLY A 38 -7.14 -11.56 -1.71
C GLY A 38 -6.54 -11.85 -0.33
N ALA A 39 -7.01 -11.18 0.73
CA ALA A 39 -6.52 -11.46 2.09
C ALA A 39 -6.89 -12.88 2.60
N ASP A 40 -7.80 -13.56 1.91
CA ASP A 40 -8.25 -14.92 2.19
C ASP A 40 -7.19 -15.97 1.78
N ASP A 41 -6.35 -15.63 0.80
CA ASP A 41 -5.31 -16.53 0.31
C ASP A 41 -4.06 -16.38 1.18
N ALA A 42 -3.73 -17.40 1.98
CA ALA A 42 -2.64 -17.33 2.96
C ALA A 42 -1.26 -17.02 2.32
N ALA A 43 -1.09 -17.33 1.03
CA ALA A 43 0.14 -17.03 0.29
C ALA A 43 0.21 -15.57 -0.22
N PHE A 44 -0.93 -14.89 -0.35
CA PHE A 44 -0.99 -13.53 -0.87
C PHE A 44 -0.28 -12.50 0.04
N PRO A 45 -0.52 -12.46 1.37
CA PRO A 45 0.19 -11.57 2.28
C PRO A 45 1.71 -11.77 2.23
N HIS A 46 2.17 -13.01 2.11
CA HIS A 46 3.59 -13.34 2.09
C HIS A 46 4.27 -12.83 0.81
N ARG A 47 3.66 -13.07 -0.36
CA ARG A 47 4.17 -12.54 -1.65
C ARG A 47 4.11 -11.02 -1.70
N ALA A 48 3.02 -10.42 -1.21
CA ALA A 48 2.87 -8.97 -1.16
C ALA A 48 3.91 -8.32 -0.24
N PHE A 49 4.20 -8.94 0.91
CA PHE A 49 5.22 -8.45 1.82
C PHE A 49 6.61 -8.54 1.18
N HIS A 50 6.99 -9.69 0.60
CA HIS A 50 8.28 -9.85 -0.07
C HIS A 50 8.47 -8.89 -1.23
N ALA A 51 7.46 -8.70 -2.08
CA ALA A 51 7.55 -7.79 -3.22
C ALA A 51 7.70 -6.31 -2.81
N ILE A 52 7.05 -5.90 -1.71
CA ILE A 52 7.17 -4.54 -1.18
C ILE A 52 8.48 -4.36 -0.39
N TRP A 53 8.96 -5.42 0.25
CA TRP A 53 10.21 -5.39 1.01
C TRP A 53 11.43 -5.29 0.09
N ASP A 54 11.41 -5.99 -1.04
CA ASP A 54 12.46 -5.95 -2.06
C ASP A 54 12.54 -4.58 -2.75
N GLU A 55 11.39 -3.95 -3.01
CA GLU A 55 11.30 -2.61 -3.58
C GLU A 55 10.67 -1.62 -2.58
N PRO A 56 11.43 -1.18 -1.56
CA PRO A 56 10.89 -0.27 -0.57
C PRO A 56 10.41 1.00 -1.26
N PRO A 57 9.29 1.60 -0.78
CA PRO A 57 8.85 2.88 -1.30
C PRO A 57 10.00 3.87 -1.18
N ALA A 58 10.43 4.43 -2.32
CA ALA A 58 11.54 5.36 -2.36
C ALA A 58 11.42 6.38 -1.21
N PRO A 59 12.48 6.58 -0.43
CA PRO A 59 12.43 7.49 0.71
C PRO A 59 11.92 8.83 0.21
N LYS A 60 10.81 9.31 0.80
CA LYS A 60 10.23 10.59 0.39
C LYS A 60 11.32 11.64 0.51
N PRO A 61 11.59 12.44 -0.53
CA PRO A 61 12.57 13.51 -0.44
C PRO A 61 12.19 14.43 0.73
N PRO A 62 13.16 14.89 1.53
CA PRO A 62 12.89 15.74 2.67
C PRO A 62 12.13 16.98 2.19
N VAL A 63 10.93 17.16 2.73
CA VAL A 63 10.12 18.35 2.45
C VAL A 63 10.87 19.53 3.07
N LYS A 64 11.53 20.35 2.25
CA LYS A 64 12.08 21.63 2.71
C LYS A 64 10.89 22.47 3.18
N LYS A 65 10.71 22.62 4.49
CA LYS A 65 9.80 23.64 5.03
C LYS A 65 10.35 24.99 4.56
N LYS A 66 9.64 25.68 3.66
CA LYS A 66 9.83 27.12 3.52
C LYS A 66 9.36 27.72 4.84
N LYS A 67 10.32 28.28 5.58
CA LYS A 67 10.07 29.12 6.75
C LYS A 67 9.65 30.46 6.17
N GLU A 68 8.36 30.78 6.27
CA GLU A 68 7.81 32.10 6.00
C GLU A 68 7.47 32.75 7.35
#